data_AF-A0A142BDW0-F1
#
_entry.id   AF-A0A142BDW0-F1
#
_cell.length_a   1.000
_cell.length_b   1.000
_cell.length_c   1.000
_cell.angle_alpha   90.00
_cell.angle_beta   90.00
_cell.angle_gamma   90.00
#
_symmetry.space_group_name_H-M   'P 1'
#
loop_
_entity.id
_entity.type
_entity.pdbx_description
1 polymer ?
#
loop_
_entity_poly.entity_id
_entity_poly.type
_entity_poly.pdbx_seq_one_letter_code
_entity_poly.pdbx_strand_id
1 'polypeptide(L)'
;MDLHLTLNEARVIGCLLEKESTTPDLYPLTLNSLLNACNQKSNRDPVLSLTAAEVKSTLDDLIKERLVSEEGGSRTSKYRHRFCNTLFSDLKCSGQERAIICVMLLRGAQTPGEIRSRTGRLAQFSDVSQVEAVLQDMAEKEWVKQLPKEPGKRESRFAHLFSGDIEVPVSAVEAVADDKKRIQELEHEVMVLKAEIERLNRLVES
;
A
#
# COMPACT_ATOMS: atom_id res chain seq x y z
N MET A 1 -15.21 -1.56 5.81
CA MET A 1 -15.06 -2.99 5.48
C MET A 1 -13.99 -3.49 6.40
N ASP A 2 -14.37 -4.23 7.43
CA ASP A 2 -13.47 -4.50 8.56
C ASP A 2 -12.72 -5.81 8.27
N LEU A 3 -11.69 -5.70 7.44
CA LEU A 3 -10.78 -6.80 7.16
C LEU A 3 -9.65 -6.79 8.20
N HIS A 4 -9.45 -7.94 8.85
CA HIS A 4 -8.39 -8.16 9.83
C HIS A 4 -7.48 -9.30 9.39
N LEU A 5 -6.76 -9.09 8.29
CA LEU A 5 -5.83 -10.08 7.75
C LEU A 5 -4.63 -10.26 8.68
N THR A 6 -4.35 -11.50 9.05
CA THR A 6 -3.08 -11.90 9.66
C THR A 6 -1.92 -11.73 8.67
N LEU A 7 -0.68 -11.77 9.18
CA LEU A 7 0.53 -11.66 8.36
C LEU A 7 0.57 -12.72 7.22
N ASN A 8 0.16 -13.96 7.54
CA ASN A 8 0.18 -15.05 6.56
C ASN A 8 -0.92 -14.88 5.51
N GLU A 9 -2.11 -14.43 5.92
CA GLU A 9 -3.22 -14.14 5.00
C GLU A 9 -2.88 -13.00 4.05
N ALA A 10 -2.37 -11.88 4.58
CA ALA A 10 -1.89 -10.75 3.80
C ALA A 10 -0.79 -11.18 2.82
N ARG A 11 0.14 -12.05 3.25
CA ARG A 11 1.18 -12.62 2.39
C ARG A 11 0.58 -13.45 1.25
N VAL A 12 -0.35 -14.35 1.54
CA VAL A 12 -0.98 -15.23 0.54
C VAL A 12 -1.75 -14.40 -0.49
N ILE A 13 -2.57 -13.44 -0.05
CA ILE A 13 -3.32 -12.55 -0.92
C ILE A 13 -2.38 -11.71 -1.78
N GLY A 14 -1.35 -11.11 -1.17
CA GLY A 14 -0.35 -10.33 -1.88
C GLY A 14 0.37 -11.14 -2.95
N CYS A 15 0.70 -12.41 -2.69
CA CYS A 15 1.32 -13.29 -3.68
C CYS A 15 0.38 -13.62 -4.84
N LEU A 16 -0.91 -13.87 -4.57
CA LEU A 16 -1.89 -14.13 -5.62
C LEU A 16 -2.10 -12.89 -6.51
N LEU A 17 -2.21 -11.70 -5.91
CA LEU A 17 -2.32 -10.42 -6.64
C LEU A 17 -1.09 -10.15 -7.52
N GLU A 18 0.10 -10.39 -6.98
CA GLU A 18 1.37 -10.21 -7.69
C GLU A 18 1.46 -11.15 -8.90
N LYS A 19 1.17 -12.44 -8.70
CA LYS A 19 1.33 -13.46 -9.75
C LYS A 19 0.24 -13.40 -10.82
N GLU A 20 -0.96 -12.94 -10.49
CA GLU A 20 -1.99 -12.66 -11.50
C GLU A 20 -1.50 -11.61 -12.51
N SER A 21 -0.79 -10.58 -12.03
CA SER A 21 -0.33 -9.48 -12.90
C SER A 21 1.01 -9.80 -13.59
N THR A 22 1.95 -10.41 -12.87
CA THR A 22 3.34 -10.57 -13.35
C THR A 22 3.59 -11.90 -14.07
N THR A 23 2.80 -12.93 -13.77
CA THR A 23 2.96 -14.28 -14.36
C THR A 23 1.57 -14.87 -14.68
N PRO A 24 0.79 -14.25 -15.58
CA PRO A 24 -0.58 -14.66 -15.86
C PRO A 24 -0.66 -16.11 -16.39
N ASP A 25 0.36 -16.58 -17.13
CA ASP A 25 0.43 -17.94 -17.66
C ASP A 25 0.47 -19.03 -16.57
N LEU A 26 0.94 -18.67 -15.37
CA LEU A 26 1.04 -19.58 -14.22
C LEU A 26 -0.15 -19.45 -13.26
N TYR A 27 -1.06 -18.50 -13.51
CA TYR A 27 -2.21 -18.22 -12.65
C TYR A 27 -3.48 -18.90 -13.19
N PRO A 28 -4.34 -19.50 -12.34
CA PRO A 28 -4.29 -19.58 -10.87
C PRO A 28 -3.20 -20.51 -10.34
N LEU A 29 -2.69 -20.21 -9.14
CA LEU A 29 -1.50 -20.87 -8.57
C LEU A 29 -1.83 -22.22 -7.92
N THR A 30 -0.93 -23.20 -8.06
CA THR A 30 -0.96 -24.40 -7.21
C THR A 30 -0.45 -24.10 -5.80
N LEU A 31 -0.70 -24.99 -4.83
CA LEU A 31 -0.17 -24.86 -3.47
C LEU A 31 1.36 -24.68 -3.46
N ASN A 32 2.09 -25.46 -4.27
CA ASN A 32 3.55 -25.38 -4.34
C ASN A 32 4.03 -24.06 -4.96
N SER A 33 3.35 -23.60 -6.02
CA SER A 33 3.66 -22.30 -6.63
C SER A 33 3.44 -21.15 -5.65
N LEU A 34 2.36 -21.21 -4.86
CA LEU A 34 2.04 -20.21 -3.85
C LEU A 34 3.02 -20.24 -2.67
N LEU A 35 3.39 -21.43 -2.18
CA LEU A 35 4.41 -21.61 -1.15
C LEU A 35 5.74 -20.95 -1.56
N ASN A 36 6.19 -21.23 -2.78
CA ASN A 36 7.39 -20.61 -3.34
C ASN A 36 7.26 -19.08 -3.46
N ALA A 37 6.07 -18.57 -3.79
CA ALA A 37 5.80 -17.14 -3.85
C ALA A 37 5.81 -16.47 -2.45
N CYS A 38 5.30 -17.14 -1.42
CA CYS A 38 5.25 -16.62 -0.05
C CYS A 38 6.66 -16.49 0.56
N ASN A 39 7.54 -17.45 0.24
CA ASN A 39 8.89 -17.59 0.78
C ASN A 39 9.98 -16.96 -0.12
N GLN A 40 9.61 -16.13 -1.10
CA GLN A 40 10.62 -15.44 -1.93
C GLN A 40 11.51 -14.54 -1.08
N LYS A 41 12.81 -14.52 -1.37
CA LYS A 41 13.78 -13.65 -0.69
C LYS A 41 13.71 -12.20 -1.17
N SER A 42 13.22 -11.98 -2.39
CA SER A 42 13.05 -10.66 -2.99
C SER A 42 11.60 -10.21 -2.91
N ASN A 43 11.39 -8.89 -2.84
CA ASN A 43 10.07 -8.27 -2.78
C ASN A 43 9.17 -8.79 -1.64
N ARG A 44 9.77 -9.26 -0.54
CA ARG A 44 9.10 -9.67 0.69
C ARG A 44 9.75 -8.97 1.87
N ASP A 45 8.93 -8.38 2.73
CA ASP A 45 9.36 -7.84 4.00
C ASP A 45 8.22 -8.02 5.02
N PRO A 46 8.38 -8.88 6.05
CA PRO A 46 9.55 -9.71 6.34
C PRO A 46 9.68 -10.91 5.38
N VAL A 47 10.89 -11.44 5.22
CA VAL A 47 11.09 -12.74 4.56
C VAL A 47 10.56 -13.84 5.48
N LEU A 48 9.65 -14.67 4.97
CA LEU A 48 9.05 -15.78 5.71
C LEU A 48 9.61 -17.12 5.25
N SER A 49 9.43 -18.14 6.09
CA SER A 49 9.76 -19.53 5.81
C SER A 49 8.57 -20.42 6.16
N LEU A 50 7.44 -20.17 5.51
CA LEU A 50 6.21 -20.93 5.72
C LEU A 50 6.35 -22.37 5.22
N THR A 51 5.66 -23.28 5.87
CA THR A 51 5.50 -24.67 5.46
C THR A 51 4.28 -24.83 4.55
N ALA A 52 4.23 -25.93 3.79
CA ALA A 52 3.06 -26.24 2.96
C ALA A 52 1.77 -26.37 3.79
N ALA A 53 1.87 -26.88 5.02
CA ALA A 53 0.74 -27.01 5.94
C ALA A 53 0.21 -25.65 6.40
N GLU A 54 1.09 -24.71 6.77
CA GLU A 54 0.69 -23.35 7.16
C GLU A 54 0.03 -22.60 5.99
N VAL A 55 0.59 -22.70 4.78
CA VAL A 55 -0.02 -22.07 3.59
C VAL A 55 -1.37 -22.70 3.27
N LYS A 56 -1.52 -24.02 3.40
CA LYS A 56 -2.80 -24.70 3.18
C LYS A 56 -3.84 -24.29 4.22
N SER A 57 -3.49 -24.25 5.50
CA SER A 57 -4.38 -23.77 6.57
C SER A 57 -4.83 -22.33 6.29
N THR A 58 -3.89 -21.45 5.94
CA THR A 58 -4.17 -20.05 5.59
C THR A 58 -5.13 -19.95 4.39
N LEU A 59 -4.94 -20.78 3.37
CA LEU A 59 -5.85 -20.84 2.22
C LEU A 59 -7.26 -21.29 2.62
N ASP A 60 -7.37 -22.30 3.48
CA ASP A 60 -8.66 -22.82 3.91
C ASP A 60 -9.45 -21.75 4.70
N ASP A 61 -8.77 -20.94 5.52
CA ASP A 61 -9.39 -19.81 6.22
C ASP A 61 -9.79 -18.69 5.24
N LEU A 62 -8.92 -18.31 4.30
CA LEU A 62 -9.23 -17.34 3.26
C LEU A 62 -10.38 -17.76 2.33
N ILE A 63 -10.57 -19.07 2.11
CA ILE A 63 -11.70 -19.60 1.35
C ILE A 63 -13.01 -19.47 2.14
N LYS A 64 -13.00 -19.71 3.45
CA LYS A 64 -14.18 -19.49 4.33
C LYS A 64 -14.59 -18.02 4.32
N GLU A 65 -13.61 -17.11 4.39
CA GLU A 65 -13.80 -15.65 4.29
C GLU A 65 -14.11 -15.17 2.87
N ARG A 66 -14.17 -16.08 1.88
CA ARG A 66 -14.46 -15.80 0.46
C ARG A 66 -13.47 -14.86 -0.23
N LEU A 67 -12.28 -14.68 0.36
CA LEU A 67 -11.19 -13.88 -0.19
C LEU A 67 -10.33 -14.65 -1.20
N VAL A 68 -10.42 -15.97 -1.21
CA VAL A 68 -9.78 -16.87 -2.19
C VAL A 68 -10.81 -17.88 -2.68
N SER A 69 -10.68 -18.33 -3.94
CA SER A 69 -11.38 -19.51 -4.45
C SER A 69 -10.42 -20.58 -4.90
N GLU A 70 -10.80 -21.80 -4.57
CA GLU A 70 -10.21 -23.02 -5.10
C GLU A 70 -10.92 -23.41 -6.41
N GLU A 71 -10.15 -23.56 -7.48
CA GLU A 71 -10.57 -24.10 -8.76
C GLU A 71 -9.98 -25.51 -8.89
N GLY A 72 -10.86 -26.51 -8.97
CA GLY A 72 -10.49 -27.93 -8.99
C GLY A 72 -10.69 -28.59 -10.35
N GLY A 73 -9.63 -29.26 -10.82
CA GLY A 73 -9.71 -30.37 -11.78
C GLY A 73 -9.08 -31.62 -11.13
N SER A 74 -9.39 -32.82 -11.65
CA SER A 74 -9.25 -34.16 -11.03
C SER A 74 -7.89 -34.57 -10.40
N ARG A 75 -6.85 -33.74 -10.42
CA ARG A 75 -5.51 -34.06 -9.85
C ARG A 75 -4.83 -32.96 -9.03
N THR A 76 -5.09 -31.67 -9.25
CA THR A 76 -4.40 -30.60 -8.52
C THR A 76 -5.27 -29.37 -8.38
N SER A 77 -5.52 -28.96 -7.13
CA SER A 77 -6.21 -27.72 -6.80
C SER A 77 -5.38 -26.50 -7.18
N LYS A 78 -6.05 -25.51 -7.78
CA LYS A 78 -5.48 -24.18 -8.06
C LYS A 78 -6.24 -23.12 -7.28
N TYR A 79 -5.57 -22.04 -6.93
CA TYR A 79 -6.12 -20.98 -6.08
C TYR A 79 -6.07 -19.63 -6.79
N ARG A 80 -7.19 -18.91 -6.72
CA ARG A 80 -7.41 -17.58 -7.30
C ARG A 80 -7.82 -16.62 -6.18
N HIS A 81 -7.29 -15.40 -6.17
CA HIS A 81 -7.80 -14.37 -5.25
C HIS A 81 -9.22 -13.92 -5.66
N ARG A 82 -10.01 -13.56 -4.66
CA ARG A 82 -11.29 -12.87 -4.81
C ARG A 82 -11.28 -11.50 -4.13
N PHE A 83 -10.10 -11.06 -3.71
CA PHE A 83 -9.89 -9.88 -2.86
C PHE A 83 -10.35 -8.57 -3.50
N CYS A 84 -10.15 -8.40 -4.82
CA CYS A 84 -10.60 -7.20 -5.52
C CYS A 84 -11.11 -7.54 -6.93
N ASN A 85 -11.95 -6.66 -7.48
CA ASN A 85 -12.40 -6.72 -8.88
C ASN A 85 -13.14 -8.01 -9.28
N THR A 86 -13.74 -8.71 -8.32
CA THR A 86 -14.62 -9.86 -8.59
C THR A 86 -16.10 -9.47 -8.51
N LEU A 87 -16.99 -10.33 -9.04
CA LEU A 87 -18.44 -10.07 -9.08
C LEU A 87 -19.06 -9.83 -7.69
N PHE A 88 -18.47 -10.43 -6.65
CA PHE A 88 -18.96 -10.37 -5.27
C PHE A 88 -18.03 -9.59 -4.34
N SER A 89 -16.99 -8.95 -4.88
CA SER A 89 -16.09 -8.10 -4.11
C SER A 89 -16.61 -6.66 -4.10
N ASP A 90 -16.86 -6.14 -2.91
CA ASP A 90 -17.15 -4.72 -2.67
C ASP A 90 -15.94 -3.85 -3.03
N LEU A 91 -14.73 -4.42 -2.94
CA LEU A 91 -13.50 -3.76 -3.29
C LEU A 91 -13.31 -3.72 -4.82
N LYS A 92 -13.48 -2.52 -5.40
CA LYS A 92 -13.17 -2.22 -6.80
C LYS A 92 -11.93 -1.35 -6.86
N CYS A 93 -10.85 -1.90 -7.37
CA CYS A 93 -9.55 -1.22 -7.47
C CYS A 93 -9.20 -0.97 -8.94
N SER A 94 -8.72 0.23 -9.24
CA SER A 94 -7.96 0.49 -10.45
C SER A 94 -6.67 -0.34 -10.49
N GLY A 95 -6.05 -0.45 -11.67
CA GLY A 95 -4.77 -1.14 -11.81
C GLY A 95 -3.67 -0.55 -10.91
N GLN A 96 -3.67 0.78 -10.73
CA GLN A 96 -2.73 1.49 -9.88
C GLN A 96 -2.99 1.23 -8.40
N GLU A 97 -4.24 1.35 -7.94
CA GLU A 97 -4.62 1.04 -6.55
C GLU A 97 -4.27 -0.41 -6.21
N ARG A 98 -4.60 -1.36 -7.10
CA ARG A 98 -4.27 -2.79 -6.90
C ARG A 98 -2.76 -3.01 -6.79
N ALA A 99 -1.96 -2.32 -7.61
CA ALA A 99 -0.50 -2.43 -7.55
C ALA A 99 0.06 -1.92 -6.21
N ILE A 100 -0.46 -0.80 -5.70
CA ILE A 100 -0.08 -0.23 -4.40
C ILE A 100 -0.43 -1.22 -3.29
N ILE A 101 -1.67 -1.72 -3.25
CA ILE A 101 -2.12 -2.69 -2.24
C ILE A 101 -1.24 -3.94 -2.26
N CYS A 102 -0.98 -4.49 -3.45
CA CYS A 102 -0.14 -5.67 -3.61
C CYS A 102 1.26 -5.47 -2.99
N VAL A 103 1.90 -4.33 -3.26
CA VAL A 103 3.25 -4.05 -2.75
C VAL A 103 3.24 -3.77 -1.26
N MET A 104 2.19 -3.13 -0.72
CA MET A 104 2.03 -2.91 0.72
C MET A 104 1.78 -4.21 1.50
N LEU A 105 0.95 -5.12 0.99
CA LEU A 105 0.71 -6.42 1.64
C LEU A 105 1.98 -7.28 1.70
N LEU A 106 2.88 -7.13 0.72
CA LEU A 106 4.10 -7.92 0.63
C LEU A 106 5.29 -7.33 1.39
N ARG A 107 5.31 -6.01 1.61
CA ARG A 107 6.48 -5.28 2.13
C ARG A 107 6.17 -4.24 3.23
N GLY A 108 4.93 -4.19 3.71
CA GLY A 108 4.49 -3.25 4.73
C GLY A 108 4.50 -1.79 4.26
N ALA A 109 4.69 -0.89 5.23
CA ALA A 109 4.59 0.55 5.04
C ALA A 109 5.72 1.10 4.16
N GLN A 110 5.43 1.94 3.17
CA GLN A 110 6.41 2.40 2.16
C GLN A 110 6.20 3.87 1.79
N THR A 111 7.26 4.55 1.34
CA THR A 111 7.12 5.92 0.82
C THR A 111 6.58 5.91 -0.63
N PRO A 112 5.98 7.02 -1.11
CA PRO A 112 5.53 7.12 -2.50
C PRO A 112 6.63 6.83 -3.52
N GLY A 113 7.86 7.28 -3.27
CA GLY A 113 9.02 7.00 -4.12
C GLY A 113 9.37 5.51 -4.18
N GLU A 114 9.34 4.82 -3.03
CA GLU A 114 9.54 3.36 -2.97
C GLU A 114 8.45 2.61 -3.72
N ILE A 115 7.19 2.97 -3.50
CA ILE A 115 6.03 2.37 -4.17
C ILE A 115 6.21 2.45 -5.68
N ARG A 116 6.48 3.64 -6.23
CA ARG A 116 6.72 3.84 -7.67
C ARG A 116 7.79 2.90 -8.23
N SER A 117 8.91 2.79 -7.54
CA SER A 117 10.03 1.93 -7.98
C SER A 117 9.68 0.44 -7.97
N ARG A 118 8.79 0.02 -7.05
CA ARG A 118 8.47 -1.39 -6.78
C ARG A 118 7.23 -1.87 -7.54
N THR A 119 6.34 -0.96 -7.96
CA THR A 119 5.14 -1.29 -8.73
C THR A 119 5.37 -1.37 -10.24
N GLY A 120 6.58 -1.11 -10.75
CA GLY A 120 6.82 -0.96 -12.20
C GLY A 120 6.42 -2.16 -13.08
N ARG A 121 6.32 -3.38 -12.53
CA ARG A 121 5.81 -4.57 -13.24
C ARG A 121 4.31 -4.81 -13.06
N LEU A 122 3.66 -4.09 -12.14
CA LEU A 122 2.25 -4.23 -11.78
C LEU A 122 1.39 -3.12 -12.41
N ALA A 123 1.86 -1.87 -12.35
CA ALA A 123 1.22 -0.70 -12.93
C ALA A 123 2.25 0.39 -13.23
N GLN A 124 1.99 1.19 -14.26
CA GLN A 124 2.80 2.35 -14.59
C GLN A 124 2.29 3.60 -13.88
N PHE A 125 3.24 4.39 -13.38
CA PHE A 125 3.01 5.72 -12.82
C PHE A 125 3.90 6.73 -13.55
N SER A 126 3.36 7.88 -13.94
CA SER A 126 4.13 8.94 -14.61
C SER A 126 5.27 9.43 -13.72
N ASP A 127 4.92 9.82 -12.51
CA ASP A 127 5.79 10.48 -11.54
C ASP A 127 5.37 10.09 -10.11
N VAL A 128 6.10 10.61 -9.13
CA VAL A 128 5.81 10.36 -7.71
C VAL A 128 4.53 11.08 -7.27
N SER A 129 4.23 12.24 -7.83
CA SER A 129 3.03 13.02 -7.52
C SER A 129 1.74 12.26 -7.88
N GLN A 130 1.75 11.48 -8.97
CA GLN A 130 0.63 10.60 -9.31
C GLN A 130 0.42 9.51 -8.26
N VAL A 131 1.50 8.95 -7.72
CA VAL A 131 1.42 7.93 -6.66
C VAL A 131 0.84 8.55 -5.38
N GLU A 132 1.28 9.77 -5.04
CA GLU A 132 0.72 10.53 -3.92
C GLU A 132 -0.77 10.82 -4.09
N ALA A 133 -1.20 11.25 -5.28
CA ALA A 133 -2.62 11.48 -5.57
C ALA A 133 -3.46 10.22 -5.37
N VAL A 134 -3.02 9.08 -5.92
CA VAL A 134 -3.71 7.79 -5.73
C VAL A 134 -3.71 7.37 -4.25
N LEU A 135 -2.62 7.62 -3.51
CA LEU A 135 -2.56 7.32 -2.08
C LEU A 135 -3.51 8.20 -1.25
N GLN A 136 -3.72 9.46 -1.63
CA GLN A 136 -4.71 10.33 -0.99
C GLN A 136 -6.13 9.83 -1.24
N ASP A 137 -6.47 9.49 -2.49
CA ASP A 137 -7.77 8.92 -2.82
C ASP A 137 -8.03 7.60 -2.06
N MET A 138 -7.00 6.77 -1.92
CA MET A 138 -7.06 5.54 -1.13
C MET A 138 -7.18 5.80 0.38
N ALA A 139 -6.62 6.91 0.87
CA ALA A 139 -6.73 7.30 2.28
C ALA A 139 -8.14 7.82 2.61
N GLU A 140 -8.78 8.55 1.70
CA GLU A 140 -10.18 8.97 1.83
C GLU A 140 -11.14 7.77 1.89
N LYS A 141 -10.80 6.67 1.20
CA LYS A 141 -11.53 5.40 1.26
C LYS A 141 -11.17 4.51 2.46
N GLU A 142 -10.28 4.99 3.34
CA GLU A 142 -9.78 4.26 4.51
C GLU A 142 -9.09 2.92 4.16
N TRP A 143 -8.44 2.84 2.99
CA TRP A 143 -7.65 1.65 2.61
C TRP A 143 -6.20 1.74 3.04
N VAL A 144 -5.68 2.97 3.12
CA VAL A 144 -4.32 3.28 3.55
C VAL A 144 -4.33 4.44 4.54
N LYS A 145 -3.28 4.52 5.35
CA LYS A 145 -3.06 5.59 6.32
C LYS A 145 -1.68 6.16 6.14
N GLN A 146 -1.60 7.49 6.09
CA GLN A 146 -0.32 8.18 6.12
C GLN A 146 0.25 8.11 7.54
N LEU A 147 1.44 7.52 7.65
CA LEU A 147 2.19 7.47 8.89
C LEU A 147 2.92 8.81 9.12
N PRO A 148 3.13 9.18 10.38
CA PRO A 148 3.92 10.34 10.74
C PRO A 148 5.34 10.19 10.22
N LYS A 149 5.99 11.33 9.95
CA LYS A 149 7.36 11.33 9.45
C LYS A 149 8.31 10.83 10.52
N GLU A 150 9.19 9.91 10.15
CA GLU A 150 10.33 9.57 10.99
C GLU A 150 11.27 10.79 11.10
N PRO A 151 11.87 11.07 12.27
CA PRO A 151 12.80 12.18 12.43
C PRO A 151 13.91 12.15 11.38
N GLY A 152 14.07 13.26 10.63
CA GLY A 152 15.09 13.38 9.59
C GLY A 152 14.72 12.81 8.21
N LYS A 153 13.51 12.27 8.02
CA LYS A 153 13.00 11.85 6.71
C LYS A 153 12.12 12.95 6.09
N ARG A 154 12.30 13.20 4.79
CA ARG A 154 11.52 14.19 4.04
C ARG A 154 10.11 13.70 3.71
N GLU A 155 9.97 12.40 3.45
CA GLU A 155 8.74 11.75 2.98
C GLU A 155 8.09 10.93 4.10
N SER A 156 6.76 10.96 4.16
CA SER A 156 5.96 10.06 5.01
C SER A 156 5.84 8.67 4.37
N ARG A 157 5.66 7.66 5.22
CA ARG A 157 5.31 6.30 4.76
C ARG A 157 3.80 6.14 4.78
N PHE A 158 3.28 5.28 3.91
CA PHE A 158 1.88 4.88 3.90
C PHE A 158 1.78 3.40 4.22
N ALA A 159 0.77 3.04 5.00
CA ALA A 159 0.52 1.66 5.39
C ALA A 159 -0.92 1.27 5.07
N HIS A 160 -1.16 0.00 4.75
CA HIS A 160 -2.50 -0.49 4.45
C HIS A 160 -3.29 -0.77 5.73
N LEU A 161 -4.62 -0.70 5.65
CA LEU A 161 -5.53 -0.94 6.78
C LEU A 161 -6.23 -2.31 6.75
N PHE A 162 -5.96 -3.14 5.74
CA PHE A 162 -6.55 -4.48 5.61
C PHE A 162 -6.10 -5.51 6.67
N SER A 163 -5.09 -5.19 7.49
CA SER A 163 -4.63 -6.05 8.61
C SER A 163 -5.05 -5.50 9.97
N GLY A 164 -6.05 -4.61 9.99
CA GLY A 164 -6.44 -3.84 11.17
C GLY A 164 -5.82 -2.45 11.21
N ASP A 165 -6.30 -1.66 12.17
CA ASP A 165 -5.89 -0.27 12.31
C ASP A 165 -4.47 -0.19 12.86
N ILE A 166 -3.68 0.69 12.27
CA ILE A 166 -2.32 0.93 12.70
C ILE A 166 -2.38 2.03 13.75
N GLU A 167 -2.17 1.64 15.00
CA GLU A 167 -2.00 2.57 16.11
C GLU A 167 -0.71 3.36 15.88
N VAL A 168 -0.87 4.54 15.31
CA VAL A 168 0.18 5.54 15.26
C VAL A 168 0.32 6.10 16.68
N PRO A 169 1.51 6.04 17.30
CA PRO A 169 1.68 6.61 18.63
C PRO A 169 1.34 8.10 18.60
N VAL A 170 0.50 8.55 19.55
CA VAL A 170 -0.10 9.89 19.65
C VAL A 170 0.93 11.02 19.51
N SER A 171 2.14 10.82 20.05
CA SER A 171 3.27 11.76 19.96
C SER A 171 3.63 12.16 18.52
N ALA A 172 3.40 11.27 17.56
CA ALA A 172 3.74 11.50 16.18
C ALA A 172 2.61 12.20 15.40
N VAL A 173 1.37 12.17 15.90
CA VAL A 173 0.24 12.95 15.37
C VAL A 173 0.33 14.41 15.81
N GLU A 174 0.73 14.66 17.07
CA GLU A 174 0.97 16.00 17.60
C GLU A 174 2.09 16.72 16.86
N ALA A 175 3.17 16.02 16.51
CA ALA A 175 4.27 16.57 15.71
C ALA A 175 3.82 17.03 14.31
N VAL A 176 2.91 16.29 13.66
CA VAL A 176 2.39 16.65 12.33
C VAL A 176 1.42 17.85 12.42
N ALA A 177 0.64 17.94 13.49
CA ALA A 177 -0.22 19.09 13.73
C ALA A 177 0.60 20.37 14.01
N ASP A 178 1.70 20.24 14.74
CA ASP A 178 2.63 21.34 15.04
C ASP A 178 3.37 21.80 13.76
N ASP A 179 3.85 20.87 12.93
CA ASP A 179 4.44 21.18 11.62
C ASP A 179 3.45 21.91 10.70
N LYS A 180 2.17 21.49 10.66
CA LYS A 180 1.14 22.18 9.86
C LYS A 180 0.90 23.61 10.32
N LYS A 181 0.85 23.87 11.63
CA LYS A 181 0.71 25.22 12.18
C LYS A 181 1.91 26.09 11.83
N ARG A 182 3.11 25.55 12.01
CA ARG A 182 4.37 26.24 11.71
C ARG A 182 4.49 26.59 10.22
N ILE A 183 4.03 25.72 9.33
CA ILE A 183 4.00 26.00 7.88
C ILE A 183 3.05 27.17 7.59
N GLN A 184 1.85 27.19 8.18
CA GLN A 184 0.89 28.29 7.98
C GLN A 184 1.42 29.63 8.50
N GLU A 185 2.11 29.64 9.64
CA GLU A 185 2.77 30.83 10.19
C GLU A 185 3.88 31.34 9.26
N LEU A 186 4.74 30.44 8.77
CA LEU A 186 5.81 30.79 7.84
C LEU A 186 5.27 31.30 6.49
N GLU A 187 4.19 30.70 5.97
CA GLU A 187 3.53 31.18 4.75
C GLU A 187 2.98 32.61 4.92
N HIS A 188 2.42 32.90 6.09
CA HIS A 188 1.95 34.25 6.43
C HIS A 188 3.12 35.25 6.52
N GLU A 189 4.20 34.90 7.22
CA GLU A 189 5.39 35.76 7.32
C GLU A 189 6.02 36.02 5.95
N VAL A 190 6.14 35.00 5.10
CA VAL A 190 6.68 35.16 3.74
C VAL A 190 5.80 36.10 2.90
N MET A 191 4.47 36.03 3.04
CA MET A 191 3.56 36.94 2.36
C MET A 191 3.75 38.39 2.82
N VAL A 192 3.87 38.62 4.13
CA VAL A 192 4.11 39.96 4.70
C VAL A 192 5.45 40.52 4.24
N LEU A 193 6.51 39.71 4.30
CA LEU A 193 7.86 40.11 3.88
C LEU A 193 7.91 40.42 2.39
N LYS A 194 7.23 39.65 1.53
CA LYS A 194 7.13 39.95 0.10
C LYS A 194 6.45 41.28 -0.17
N ALA A 195 5.36 41.59 0.54
CA ALA A 195 4.67 42.87 0.39
C ALA A 195 5.55 44.06 0.83
N GLU A 196 6.33 43.92 1.90
CA GLU A 196 7.23 44.97 2.36
C GLU A 196 8.43 45.15 1.42
N ILE A 197 8.99 44.08 0.86
CA ILE A 197 10.03 44.16 -0.17
C ILE A 197 9.50 44.90 -1.40
N GLU A 198 8.27 44.61 -1.83
CA GLU A 198 7.66 45.26 -2.99
C GLU A 198 7.42 46.76 -2.74
N ARG A 199 7.01 47.12 -1.51
CA ARG A 199 6.89 48.51 -1.09
C ARG A 199 8.25 49.22 -1.08
N LEU A 200 9.29 48.61 -0.52
CA LEU A 200 10.63 49.18 -0.46
C LEU A 200 11.23 49.34 -1.85
N ASN A 201 11.08 48.36 -2.74
CA ASN A 201 11.56 48.46 -4.12
C ASN A 201 10.91 49.63 -4.87
N ARG A 202 9.60 49.84 -4.72
CA ARG A 202 8.91 51.00 -5.32
C ARG A 202 9.42 52.35 -4.79
N LEU A 203 9.94 52.38 -3.57
CA LEU A 203 10.49 53.57 -2.92
C LEU A 203 11.95 53.87 -3.33
N VAL A 204 12.67 52.84 -3.79
CA VAL A 204 14.03 52.96 -4.31
C VAL A 204 14.04 53.27 -5.81
N GLU A 205 13.00 52.85 -6.53
CA GLU A 205 12.79 53.16 -7.96
C GLU A 205 12.13 54.52 -8.22
N SER A 206 11.71 55.24 -7.17
CA SER A 206 11.20 56.63 -7.21
C SER A 206 12.26 57.66 -6.86
#